data_AF-A0A1L0AKX2-F1
#
_entry.id   AF-A0A1L0AKX2-F1
#
_cell.length_a   1.000
_cell.length_b   1.000
_cell.length_c   1.000
_cell.angle_alpha   90.00
_cell.angle_beta   90.00
_cell.angle_gamma   90.00
#
_symmetry.space_group_name_H-M   'P 1'
#
loop_
_entity.id
_entity.type
_entity.pdbx_description
1 polymer ?
#
loop_
_entity_poly.entity_id
_entity_poly.type
_entity_poly.pdbx_seq_one_letter_code
_entity_poly.pdbx_strand_id
1 'polypeptide(L)'
;MAITNIINVIEKIKQLKANRIANEQIAVKELTSGYSVDLSEAWEMLDTLAIKSKVIWDDIKGGKQQVQNSYNANFAGHAGELTAMTYYMTKCKNVEAPDLNAYMQNIQETSEYDLIADGKNIQVKCISKLQSSRFQVTTYNTNKYSTDGTDEVCFVYVDKEAKKGYVYGLSTPQEMLVDNSVEPNDQNKPCYSAKNVLH
;
A
#
# COMPACT_ATOMS: atom_id res chain seq x y z
N MET A 1 -8.87 -12.35 45.47
CA MET A 1 -9.44 -12.59 44.13
C MET A 1 -9.27 -11.40 43.18
N ALA A 2 -9.61 -10.16 43.56
CA ALA A 2 -9.49 -8.99 42.68
C ALA A 2 -8.04 -8.64 42.26
N ILE A 3 -7.07 -8.73 43.18
CA ILE A 3 -5.65 -8.42 42.91
C ILE A 3 -5.03 -9.42 41.92
N THR A 4 -5.32 -10.71 42.06
CA THR A 4 -4.85 -11.77 41.15
C THR A 4 -5.37 -11.56 39.72
N ASN A 5 -6.63 -11.12 39.56
CA ASN A 5 -7.18 -10.79 38.25
C ASN A 5 -6.49 -9.58 37.60
N ILE A 6 -6.12 -8.57 38.38
CA ILE A 6 -5.39 -7.40 37.87
C ILE A 6 -3.97 -7.79 37.40
N ILE A 7 -3.27 -8.63 38.17
CA ILE A 7 -1.94 -9.14 37.80
C ILE A 7 -2.00 -9.90 36.46
N ASN A 8 -2.98 -10.81 36.30
CA ASN A 8 -3.17 -11.56 35.06
C ASN A 8 -3.46 -10.67 33.84
N VAL A 9 -4.24 -9.59 34.03
CA VAL A 9 -4.52 -8.60 32.96
C VAL A 9 -3.25 -7.84 32.57
N ILE A 10 -2.44 -7.42 33.54
CA ILE A 10 -1.17 -6.71 33.27
C ILE A 10 -0.20 -7.62 32.52
N GLU A 11 -0.09 -8.89 32.91
CA GLU A 11 0.74 -9.87 32.21
C GLU A 11 0.28 -10.09 30.77
N LYS A 12 -1.03 -10.22 30.55
CA LYS A 12 -1.62 -10.32 29.21
C LYS A 12 -1.30 -9.09 28.36
N ILE A 13 -1.39 -7.87 28.91
CA ILE A 13 -1.03 -6.63 28.21
C ILE A 13 0.45 -6.61 27.83
N LYS A 14 1.33 -7.02 28.75
CA LYS A 14 2.78 -7.11 28.48
C LYS A 14 3.08 -8.10 27.36
N GLN A 15 2.44 -9.26 27.38
CA GLN A 15 2.62 -10.28 26.34
C GLN A 15 2.10 -9.79 24.98
N LEU A 16 0.93 -9.16 24.94
CA LEU A 16 0.39 -8.56 23.71
C LEU A 16 1.33 -7.50 23.15
N LYS A 17 1.90 -6.64 24.01
CA LYS A 17 2.88 -5.63 23.60
C LYS A 17 4.18 -6.26 23.08
N ALA A 18 4.68 -7.31 23.71
CA ALA A 18 5.89 -8.02 23.26
C ALA A 18 5.67 -8.67 21.88
N ASN A 19 4.55 -9.38 21.71
CA ASN A 19 4.18 -9.99 20.42
C ASN A 19 4.04 -8.93 19.33
N ARG A 20 3.42 -7.79 19.66
CA ARG A 20 3.27 -6.65 18.77
C ARG A 20 4.62 -6.16 18.23
N ILE A 21 5.58 -5.93 19.13
CA ILE A 21 6.93 -5.45 18.78
C ILE A 21 7.68 -6.48 17.93
N ALA A 22 7.61 -7.77 18.29
CA ALA A 22 8.25 -8.83 17.53
C ALA A 22 7.70 -8.90 16.09
N ASN A 23 6.37 -8.80 15.92
CA ASN A 23 5.74 -8.80 14.61
C ASN A 23 6.12 -7.55 13.78
N GLU A 24 6.23 -6.38 14.41
CA GLU A 24 6.71 -5.15 13.75
C GLU A 24 8.16 -5.31 13.27
N GLN A 25 9.06 -5.89 14.08
CA GLN A 25 10.45 -6.09 13.69
C GLN A 25 10.62 -7.00 12.46
N ILE A 26 9.88 -8.11 12.42
CA ILE A 26 9.89 -8.99 11.25
C ILE A 26 9.31 -8.25 10.02
N ALA A 27 8.30 -7.39 10.22
CA ALA A 27 7.61 -6.69 9.12
C ALA A 27 8.51 -5.65 8.49
N VAL A 28 9.20 -4.87 9.33
CA VAL A 28 10.19 -3.90 8.86
C VAL A 28 11.20 -4.58 7.95
N LYS A 29 11.79 -5.70 8.40
CA LYS A 29 12.82 -6.40 7.60
C LYS A 29 12.32 -6.79 6.21
N GLU A 30 11.11 -7.32 6.10
CA GLU A 30 10.53 -7.75 4.81
C GLU A 30 10.10 -6.56 3.93
N LEU A 31 9.46 -5.56 4.54
CA LEU A 31 8.91 -4.42 3.80
C LEU A 31 10.00 -3.42 3.37
N THR A 32 11.15 -3.41 4.06
CA THR A 32 12.27 -2.52 3.73
C THR A 32 13.42 -3.24 3.01
N SER A 33 13.30 -4.52 2.69
CA SER A 33 14.32 -5.26 1.92
C SER A 33 14.23 -5.05 0.41
N GLY A 34 13.29 -4.23 -0.06
CA GLY A 34 13.07 -4.00 -1.49
C GLY A 34 13.86 -2.83 -2.06
N TYR A 35 13.46 -2.35 -3.25
CA TYR A 35 13.98 -1.11 -3.82
C TYR A 35 13.45 0.08 -3.03
N SER A 36 14.35 0.97 -2.59
CA SER A 36 13.98 2.14 -1.77
C SER A 36 14.12 3.46 -2.53
N VAL A 37 13.21 4.38 -2.26
CA VAL A 37 13.23 5.77 -2.74
C VAL A 37 13.23 6.71 -1.54
N ASP A 38 14.11 7.72 -1.57
CA ASP A 38 14.03 8.86 -0.65
C ASP A 38 12.95 9.83 -1.15
N LEU A 39 11.93 10.06 -0.34
CA LEU A 39 10.80 10.91 -0.67
C LEU A 39 10.92 12.31 -0.02
N SER A 40 12.04 12.62 0.62
CA SER A 40 12.21 13.85 1.40
C SER A 40 11.97 15.11 0.58
N GLU A 41 12.49 15.17 -0.65
CA GLU A 41 12.33 16.32 -1.55
C GLU A 41 10.92 16.44 -2.12
N ALA A 42 10.22 15.31 -2.28
CA ALA A 42 8.85 15.26 -2.78
C ALA A 42 7.79 15.42 -1.68
N TRP A 43 8.18 15.48 -0.40
CA TRP A 43 7.27 15.33 0.74
C TRP A 43 6.18 16.40 0.78
N GLU A 44 6.53 17.67 0.55
CA GLU A 44 5.59 18.79 0.55
C GLU A 44 4.62 18.72 -0.64
N MET A 45 5.12 18.26 -1.80
CA MET A 45 4.27 18.01 -2.97
C MET A 45 3.26 16.90 -2.66
N LEU A 46 3.70 15.79 -2.07
CA LEU A 46 2.83 14.67 -1.69
C LEU A 46 1.75 15.09 -0.67
N ASP A 47 2.11 15.93 0.30
CA ASP A 47 1.16 16.53 1.24
C ASP A 47 0.07 17.34 0.52
N THR A 48 0.51 18.20 -0.41
CA THR A 48 -0.40 19.01 -1.22
C THR A 48 -1.34 18.15 -2.07
N LEU A 49 -0.82 17.08 -2.69
CA LEU A 49 -1.63 16.15 -3.50
C LEU A 49 -2.64 15.38 -2.64
N ALA A 50 -2.27 14.96 -1.43
CA ALA A 50 -3.17 14.30 -0.50
C ALA A 50 -4.35 15.20 -0.08
N ILE A 51 -4.08 16.48 0.15
CA ILE A 51 -5.11 17.48 0.47
C ILE A 51 -6.04 17.69 -0.73
N LYS A 52 -5.46 17.93 -1.93
CA LYS A 52 -6.24 18.15 -3.16
C LYS A 52 -7.13 16.97 -3.53
N SER A 53 -6.56 15.76 -3.59
CA SER A 53 -7.30 14.54 -3.90
C SER A 53 -8.45 14.32 -2.92
N LYS A 54 -8.22 14.56 -1.61
CA LYS A 54 -9.28 14.46 -0.61
C LYS A 54 -10.44 15.44 -0.88
N VAL A 55 -10.14 16.70 -1.18
CA VAL A 55 -11.15 17.74 -1.47
C VAL A 55 -11.96 17.35 -2.70
N ILE A 56 -11.29 16.98 -3.80
CA ILE A 56 -11.95 16.53 -5.03
C ILE A 56 -12.88 15.35 -4.75
N TRP A 57 -12.43 14.35 -3.99
CA TRP A 57 -13.25 13.18 -3.63
C TRP A 57 -14.42 13.50 -2.70
N ASP A 58 -14.28 14.48 -1.81
CA ASP A 58 -15.38 14.91 -0.93
C ASP A 58 -16.51 15.61 -1.72
N ASP A 59 -16.17 16.27 -2.82
CA ASP A 59 -17.09 17.04 -3.67
C ASP A 59 -17.82 16.18 -4.73
N ILE A 60 -17.34 14.95 -4.99
CA ILE A 60 -17.95 14.01 -5.94
C ILE A 60 -19.11 13.26 -5.29
N LYS A 61 -20.24 13.17 -6.01
CA LYS A 61 -21.41 12.39 -5.60
C LYS A 61 -21.05 10.89 -5.49
N GLY A 62 -21.00 10.39 -4.25
CA GLY A 62 -20.61 8.99 -3.95
C GLY A 62 -19.13 8.81 -3.60
N GLY A 63 -18.29 9.84 -3.72
CA GLY A 63 -16.86 9.77 -3.38
C GLY A 63 -16.59 9.47 -1.90
N LYS A 64 -17.48 9.92 -1.00
CA LYS A 64 -17.46 9.58 0.43
C LYS A 64 -17.76 8.10 0.75
N GLN A 65 -18.27 7.34 -0.23
CA GLN A 65 -18.62 5.93 -0.06
C GLN A 65 -17.51 4.98 -0.52
N GLN A 66 -16.46 5.49 -1.17
CA GLN A 66 -15.28 4.69 -1.49
C GLN A 66 -14.41 4.47 -0.25
N VAL A 67 -13.71 3.33 -0.24
CA VAL A 67 -13.04 2.79 0.94
C VAL A 67 -11.86 3.69 1.31
N GLN A 68 -11.91 4.26 2.52
CA GLN A 68 -10.83 5.00 3.17
C GLN A 68 -10.46 6.39 2.59
N ASN A 69 -11.39 7.16 1.98
CA ASN A 69 -11.15 8.57 1.60
C ASN A 69 -10.78 9.44 2.83
N SER A 70 -9.49 9.47 3.15
CA SER A 70 -8.89 10.13 4.29
C SER A 70 -7.53 10.65 3.86
N TYR A 71 -7.10 11.77 4.44
CA TYR A 71 -5.79 12.36 4.14
C TYR A 71 -4.65 11.32 4.24
N ASN A 72 -4.68 10.49 5.29
CA ASN A 72 -3.61 9.52 5.54
C ASN A 72 -3.54 8.41 4.49
N ALA A 73 -4.69 7.98 3.96
CA ALA A 73 -4.76 7.00 2.89
C ALA A 73 -4.32 7.62 1.56
N ASN A 74 -4.81 8.82 1.23
CA ASN A 74 -4.45 9.52 -0.01
C ASN A 74 -2.95 9.84 -0.04
N PHE A 75 -2.39 10.33 1.07
CA PHE A 75 -0.94 10.55 1.16
C PHE A 75 -0.15 9.27 0.90
N ALA A 76 -0.56 8.16 1.53
CA ALA A 76 0.11 6.88 1.33
C ALA A 76 -0.02 6.40 -0.12
N GLY A 77 -1.19 6.55 -0.75
CA GLY A 77 -1.41 6.26 -2.17
C GLY A 77 -0.43 7.01 -3.07
N HIS A 78 -0.45 8.35 -3.03
CA HIS A 78 0.45 9.20 -3.84
C HIS A 78 1.94 8.91 -3.60
N ALA A 79 2.33 8.72 -2.34
CA ALA A 79 3.71 8.37 -1.99
C ALA A 79 4.10 6.99 -2.55
N GLY A 80 3.16 6.03 -2.51
CA GLY A 80 3.31 4.70 -3.06
C GLY A 80 3.48 4.72 -4.58
N GLU A 81 2.61 5.46 -5.27
CA GLU A 81 2.66 5.66 -6.72
C GLU A 81 3.97 6.30 -7.17
N LEU A 82 4.41 7.37 -6.50
CA LEU A 82 5.68 8.02 -6.83
C LEU A 82 6.87 7.07 -6.64
N THR A 83 6.84 6.26 -5.58
CA THR A 83 7.88 5.24 -5.33
C THR A 83 7.89 4.19 -6.44
N ALA A 84 6.72 3.68 -6.83
CA ALA A 84 6.58 2.70 -7.89
C ALA A 84 6.99 3.29 -9.25
N MET A 85 6.57 4.51 -9.59
CA MET A 85 6.98 5.24 -10.79
C MET A 85 8.50 5.32 -10.88
N THR A 86 9.16 5.72 -9.79
CA THR A 86 10.62 5.79 -9.71
C THR A 86 11.26 4.43 -9.95
N TYR A 87 10.72 3.36 -9.35
CA TYR A 87 11.17 1.99 -9.61
C TYR A 87 11.07 1.61 -11.08
N TYR A 88 9.90 1.79 -11.71
CA TYR A 88 9.71 1.45 -13.12
C TYR A 88 10.54 2.32 -14.06
N MET A 89 10.83 3.58 -13.72
CA MET A 89 11.75 4.42 -14.50
C MET A 89 13.18 3.85 -14.55
N THR A 90 13.57 3.00 -13.59
CA THR A 90 14.87 2.30 -13.66
C THR A 90 14.85 1.05 -14.56
N LYS A 91 13.67 0.58 -14.98
CA LYS A 91 13.46 -0.70 -15.67
C LYS A 91 12.82 -0.56 -17.06
N CYS A 92 12.04 0.49 -17.26
CA CYS A 92 11.21 0.73 -18.44
C CYS A 92 11.63 2.04 -19.13
N LYS A 93 11.35 2.15 -20.43
CA LYS A 93 11.69 3.33 -21.22
C LYS A 93 10.62 4.42 -21.11
N ASN A 94 9.36 4.02 -21.09
CA ASN A 94 8.21 4.91 -20.98
C ASN A 94 7.47 4.56 -19.70
N VAL A 95 7.29 5.55 -18.83
CA VAL A 95 6.56 5.39 -17.57
C VAL A 95 5.66 6.61 -17.38
N GLU A 96 4.37 6.35 -17.20
CA GLU A 96 3.35 7.35 -16.95
C GLU A 96 2.65 7.05 -15.62
N ALA A 97 2.34 8.10 -14.87
CA ALA A 97 1.55 8.05 -13.65
C ALA A 97 0.30 8.93 -13.80
N PRO A 98 -0.78 8.41 -14.40
CA PRO A 98 -1.96 9.18 -14.73
C PRO A 98 -2.59 9.89 -13.52
N ASP A 99 -2.62 9.21 -12.37
CA ASP A 99 -3.29 9.70 -11.16
C ASP A 99 -2.49 10.85 -10.52
N LEU A 100 -1.18 10.67 -10.31
CA LEU A 100 -0.27 11.75 -9.92
C LEU A 100 -0.37 12.95 -10.87
N ASN A 101 -0.38 12.71 -12.19
CA ASN A 101 -0.50 13.76 -13.20
C ASN A 101 -1.84 14.51 -13.10
N ALA A 102 -2.94 13.81 -12.88
CA ALA A 102 -4.27 14.42 -12.74
C ALA A 102 -4.33 15.35 -11.53
N TYR A 103 -3.88 14.90 -10.35
CA TYR A 103 -3.93 15.72 -9.14
C TYR A 103 -2.92 16.86 -9.12
N MET A 104 -1.77 16.71 -9.79
CA MET A 104 -0.87 17.85 -10.03
C MET A 104 -1.57 18.96 -10.81
N GLN A 105 -2.47 18.60 -11.73
CA GLN A 105 -3.29 19.52 -12.53
C GLN A 105 -4.61 19.91 -11.85
N ASN A 106 -4.87 19.44 -10.62
CA ASN A 106 -6.11 19.66 -9.88
C ASN A 106 -7.36 19.10 -10.60
N ILE A 107 -7.20 17.95 -11.24
CA ILE A 107 -8.25 17.22 -11.96
C ILE A 107 -8.47 15.88 -11.27
N GLN A 108 -9.70 15.37 -11.33
CA GLN A 108 -10.02 14.02 -10.86
C GLN A 108 -9.31 12.98 -11.74
N GLU A 109 -8.70 11.98 -11.12
CA GLU A 109 -8.21 10.81 -11.84
C GLU A 109 -9.36 10.09 -12.58
N THR A 110 -9.06 9.59 -13.77
CA THR A 110 -10.02 8.81 -14.57
C THR A 110 -9.43 7.49 -15.05
N SER A 111 -8.15 7.26 -14.74
CA SER A 111 -7.45 6.04 -15.10
C SER A 111 -7.97 4.89 -14.25
N GLU A 112 -8.03 3.70 -14.85
CA GLU A 112 -8.25 2.46 -14.11
C GLU A 112 -6.93 1.89 -13.55
N TYR A 113 -5.80 2.55 -13.85
CA TYR A 113 -4.45 2.12 -13.51
C TYR A 113 -3.63 3.27 -12.94
N ASP A 114 -2.88 2.96 -11.89
CA ASP A 114 -2.09 3.94 -11.16
C ASP A 114 -0.79 4.29 -11.95
N LEU A 115 -0.25 3.31 -12.69
CA LEU A 115 0.90 3.49 -13.59
C LEU A 115 0.72 2.73 -14.92
N ILE A 116 1.35 3.27 -15.98
CA ILE A 116 1.54 2.58 -17.27
C ILE A 116 3.04 2.57 -17.57
N ALA A 117 3.64 1.39 -17.75
CA ALA A 117 5.08 1.26 -18.03
C ALA A 117 5.34 0.35 -19.24
N ASP A 118 5.90 0.92 -20.31
CA ASP A 118 6.13 0.25 -21.60
C ASP A 118 4.90 -0.55 -22.12
N GLY A 119 3.71 0.02 -21.93
CA GLY A 119 2.43 -0.57 -22.33
C GLY A 119 1.84 -1.59 -21.35
N LYS A 120 2.52 -1.85 -20.22
CA LYS A 120 2.00 -2.67 -19.12
C LYS A 120 1.15 -1.81 -18.17
N ASN A 121 -0.04 -2.29 -17.84
CA ASN A 121 -0.93 -1.67 -16.85
C ASN A 121 -0.59 -2.12 -15.43
N ILE A 122 -0.38 -1.17 -14.51
CA ILE A 122 0.08 -1.47 -13.15
C ILE A 122 -0.86 -0.86 -12.11
N GLN A 123 -1.24 -1.67 -11.13
CA GLN A 123 -1.93 -1.25 -9.92
C GLN A 123 -0.96 -1.20 -8.74
N VAL A 124 -0.94 -0.12 -8.00
CA VAL A 124 -0.10 0.09 -6.82
C VAL A 124 -0.93 -0.18 -5.57
N LYS A 125 -0.35 -0.96 -4.65
CA LYS A 125 -0.93 -1.26 -3.34
C LYS A 125 0.01 -0.77 -2.27
N CYS A 126 -0.36 0.37 -1.68
CA CYS A 126 0.44 1.01 -0.66
C CYS A 126 -0.05 0.68 0.76
N ILE A 127 0.90 0.41 1.65
CA ILE A 127 0.68 0.40 3.10
C ILE A 127 1.62 1.40 3.76
N SER A 128 1.16 2.07 4.82
CA SER A 128 2.00 2.96 5.65
C SER A 128 1.97 2.59 7.13
N LYS A 129 1.38 1.45 7.48
CA LYS A 129 1.31 0.92 8.84
C LYS A 129 1.87 -0.50 8.82
N LEU A 130 2.96 -0.72 9.54
CA LEU A 130 3.64 -2.01 9.65
C LEU A 130 2.74 -3.14 10.17
N GLN A 131 1.73 -2.79 10.95
CA GLN A 131 0.78 -3.74 11.54
C GLN A 131 -0.46 -3.98 10.66
N SER A 132 -0.56 -3.30 9.53
CA SER A 132 -1.55 -3.67 8.51
C SER A 132 -1.07 -4.99 7.93
N SER A 133 -1.76 -6.08 8.29
CA SER A 133 -1.43 -7.47 8.01
C SER A 133 -0.80 -7.63 6.62
N ARG A 134 0.41 -8.20 6.60
CA ARG A 134 1.35 -8.11 5.48
C ARG A 134 0.79 -8.73 4.20
N PHE A 135 1.11 -8.10 3.07
CA PHE A 135 0.89 -8.61 1.72
C PHE A 135 -0.58 -8.89 1.37
N GLN A 136 -1.43 -7.86 1.27
CA GLN A 136 -2.86 -8.13 1.18
C GLN A 136 -3.56 -7.41 0.04
N VAL A 137 -3.72 -8.17 -1.03
CA VAL A 137 -4.90 -8.03 -1.88
C VAL A 137 -5.94 -9.04 -1.36
N THR A 138 -7.15 -8.58 -1.03
CA THR A 138 -8.25 -9.51 -0.66
C THR A 138 -8.69 -10.31 -1.87
N THR A 139 -9.30 -11.49 -1.69
CA THR A 139 -9.87 -12.25 -2.83
C THR A 139 -10.82 -11.46 -3.71
N TYR A 140 -11.61 -10.56 -3.11
CA TYR A 140 -12.48 -9.66 -3.87
C TYR A 140 -11.66 -8.77 -4.80
N ASN A 141 -10.61 -8.12 -4.29
CA ASN A 141 -9.74 -7.26 -5.08
C ASN A 141 -8.93 -8.06 -6.11
N THR A 142 -8.42 -9.24 -5.77
CA THR A 142 -7.67 -10.08 -6.71
C THR A 142 -8.54 -10.49 -7.89
N ASN A 143 -9.79 -10.89 -7.64
CA ASN A 143 -10.74 -11.24 -8.70
C ASN A 143 -11.13 -10.02 -9.54
N LYS A 144 -11.29 -8.84 -8.92
CA LYS A 144 -11.48 -7.59 -9.67
C LYS A 144 -10.31 -7.35 -10.63
N TYR A 145 -9.09 -7.52 -10.15
CA TYR A 145 -7.88 -7.27 -10.94
C TYR A 145 -7.69 -8.29 -12.08
N SER A 146 -8.11 -9.54 -11.89
CA SER A 146 -8.07 -10.55 -12.95
C SER A 146 -9.14 -10.31 -14.04
N THR A 147 -10.26 -9.65 -13.71
CA THR A 147 -11.30 -9.31 -14.69
C THR A 147 -11.06 -7.98 -15.39
N ASP A 148 -10.50 -6.99 -14.68
CA ASP A 148 -10.35 -5.62 -15.15
C ASP A 148 -8.97 -5.40 -15.85
N GLY A 149 -8.18 -6.47 -16.04
CA GLY A 149 -7.03 -6.47 -16.95
C GLY A 149 -5.77 -5.79 -16.41
N THR A 150 -5.54 -5.78 -15.09
CA THR A 150 -4.30 -5.23 -14.53
C THR A 150 -3.18 -6.25 -14.70
N ASP A 151 -2.20 -5.93 -15.54
CA ASP A 151 -1.12 -6.85 -15.88
C ASP A 151 -0.23 -7.15 -14.67
N GLU A 152 -0.03 -6.17 -13.78
CA GLU A 152 0.86 -6.29 -12.61
C GLU A 152 0.35 -5.49 -11.40
N VAL A 153 0.58 -6.03 -10.22
CA VAL A 153 0.32 -5.40 -8.93
C VAL A 153 1.65 -5.14 -8.24
N CYS A 154 1.94 -3.87 -8.00
CA CYS A 154 3.12 -3.39 -7.30
C CYS A 154 2.81 -3.09 -5.84
N PHE A 155 3.57 -3.68 -4.93
CA PHE A 155 3.38 -3.51 -3.50
C PHE A 155 4.42 -2.57 -2.92
N VAL A 156 3.94 -1.53 -2.25
CA VAL A 156 4.76 -0.46 -1.72
C VAL A 156 4.52 -0.26 -0.23
N TYR A 157 5.60 -0.12 0.52
CA TYR A 157 5.56 0.34 1.91
C TYR A 157 6.09 1.76 1.98
N VAL A 158 5.32 2.66 2.61
CA VAL A 158 5.74 4.05 2.86
C VAL A 158 6.02 4.24 4.34
N ASP A 159 7.29 4.45 4.65
CA ASP A 159 7.76 4.86 5.97
C ASP A 159 7.69 6.38 6.08
N LYS A 160 6.65 6.86 6.78
CA LYS A 160 6.40 8.29 6.96
C LYS A 160 7.39 8.96 7.91
N GLU A 161 8.00 8.20 8.82
CA GLU A 161 8.97 8.73 9.77
C GLU A 161 10.32 8.93 9.08
N ALA A 162 10.74 7.92 8.31
CA ALA A 162 11.97 7.97 7.52
C ALA A 162 11.84 8.75 6.20
N LYS A 163 10.62 9.12 5.81
CA LYS A 163 10.28 9.71 4.50
C LYS A 163 10.78 8.85 3.32
N LYS A 164 10.56 7.55 3.41
CA LYS A 164 11.02 6.58 2.39
C LYS A 164 9.88 5.73 1.88
N GLY A 165 9.94 5.42 0.58
CA GLY A 165 9.12 4.39 -0.05
C GLY A 165 9.94 3.15 -0.36
N TYR A 166 9.32 1.98 -0.27
CA TYR A 166 9.95 0.70 -0.55
C TYR A 166 9.04 -0.15 -1.45
N VAL A 167 9.50 -0.47 -2.66
CA VAL A 167 8.87 -1.51 -3.50
C VAL A 167 9.37 -2.86 -3.01
N TYR A 168 8.51 -3.60 -2.30
CA TYR A 168 8.88 -4.86 -1.66
C TYR A 168 8.32 -6.10 -2.36
N GLY A 169 7.29 -5.95 -3.19
CA GLY A 169 6.58 -7.04 -3.82
C GLY A 169 6.10 -6.69 -5.24
N LEU A 170 6.21 -7.65 -6.15
CA LEU A 170 5.57 -7.62 -7.46
C LEU A 170 4.83 -8.94 -7.65
N SER A 171 3.67 -8.88 -8.30
CA SER A 171 2.90 -10.07 -8.64
C SER A 171 1.90 -9.73 -9.74
N THR A 172 1.34 -10.74 -10.37
CA THR A 172 0.14 -10.61 -11.21
C THR A 172 -1.09 -11.12 -10.44
N PRO A 173 -2.32 -10.72 -10.82
CA PRO A 173 -3.54 -11.30 -10.23
C PRO A 173 -3.61 -12.82 -10.41
N GLN A 174 -3.12 -13.33 -11.55
CA GLN A 174 -3.07 -14.76 -11.83
C GLN A 174 -2.11 -15.49 -10.87
N GLU A 175 -0.91 -14.94 -10.64
CA GLU A 175 0.04 -15.50 -9.66
C GLU A 175 -0.54 -15.51 -8.26
N MET A 176 -1.22 -14.43 -7.84
CA MET A 176 -1.88 -14.40 -6.53
C MET A 176 -2.93 -15.50 -6.38
N LEU A 177 -3.73 -15.79 -7.42
CA LEU A 177 -4.74 -16.85 -7.36
C LEU A 177 -4.14 -18.26 -7.36
N VAL A 178 -2.91 -18.43 -7.86
CA VAL A 178 -2.21 -19.72 -7.95
C VAL A 178 -1.32 -19.98 -6.74
N ASP A 179 -0.69 -18.94 -6.19
CA ASP A 179 0.22 -19.04 -5.05
C ASP A 179 -0.60 -19.21 -3.75
N ASN A 180 -0.56 -20.42 -3.20
CA ASN A 180 -1.43 -20.88 -2.10
C ASN A 180 -1.15 -20.21 -0.74
N SER A 181 -0.32 -19.17 -0.65
CA SER A 181 -0.05 -18.45 0.61
C SER A 181 -1.17 -17.44 0.90
N VAL A 182 -2.33 -17.99 1.27
CA VAL A 182 -3.45 -17.22 1.80
C VAL A 182 -3.28 -17.09 3.32
N GLU A 183 -2.98 -15.88 3.79
CA GLU A 183 -2.96 -15.58 5.22
C GLU A 183 -4.10 -14.64 5.60
N PRO A 184 -4.76 -14.85 6.76
CA PRO A 184 -5.84 -13.97 7.20
C PRO A 184 -5.31 -12.58 7.59
N ASN A 185 -6.09 -11.54 7.25
CA ASN A 185 -5.85 -10.19 7.73
C ASN A 185 -6.24 -9.97 9.19
N ASP A 186 -6.03 -8.75 9.69
CA ASP A 186 -6.47 -8.30 11.02
C ASP A 186 -7.99 -8.42 11.26
N GLN A 187 -8.77 -8.54 10.19
CA GLN A 187 -10.22 -8.82 10.18
C GLN A 187 -10.55 -10.30 9.89
N ASN A 188 -9.56 -11.19 9.92
CA ASN A 188 -9.67 -12.62 9.63
C ASN A 188 -10.19 -12.95 8.21
N LYS A 189 -9.95 -12.08 7.23
CA LYS A 189 -10.29 -12.29 5.81
C LYS A 189 -9.10 -12.85 5.04
N PRO A 190 -9.32 -13.77 4.07
CA PRO A 190 -8.25 -14.32 3.25
C PRO A 190 -7.61 -13.25 2.37
N CYS A 191 -6.28 -13.18 2.38
CA CYS A 191 -5.52 -12.24 1.59
C CYS A 191 -4.32 -12.90 0.92
N TYR A 192 -3.93 -12.37 -0.23
CA TYR A 192 -2.87 -12.90 -1.08
C TYR A 192 -1.61 -12.04 -1.03
N SER A 193 -0.48 -12.71 -0.87
CA SER A 193 0.82 -12.08 -0.80
C SER A 193 1.49 -11.89 -2.16
N ALA A 194 2.33 -10.86 -2.26
CA ALA A 194 3.23 -10.69 -3.40
C ALA A 194 4.40 -11.65 -3.32
N LYS A 195 5.00 -11.99 -4.48
CA LYS A 195 6.35 -12.54 -4.50
C LYS A 195 7.32 -11.41 -4.14
N ASN A 196 8.18 -11.66 -3.14
CA ASN A 196 9.17 -10.66 -2.72
C ASN A 196 10.11 -10.31 -3.88
N VAL A 197 10.32 -9.01 -4.09
CA VAL A 197 11.29 -8.47 -5.04
C VAL A 197 12.64 -8.41 -4.33
N LEU A 198 13.21 -9.57 -4.00
CA LEU A 198 14.55 -9.57 -3.41
C LEU A 198 15.58 -9.30 -4.51
N HIS A 199 16.17 -8.11 -4.41
CA HIS A 199 17.39 -7.54 -5.02
C HIS A 199 17.84 -8.05 -6.39
#